data_AF-A0A0R3QGF8-F1
#
_entry.id   AF-A0A0R3QGF8-F1
#
_cell.length_a   1.000
_cell.length_b   1.000
_cell.length_c   1.000
_cell.angle_alpha   90.00
_cell.angle_beta   90.00
_cell.angle_gamma   90.00
#
_symmetry.space_group_name_H-M   'P 1'
#
loop_
_entity.id
_entity.type
_entity.pdbx_description
1 polymer ?
#
loop_
_entity_poly.entity_id
_entity_poly.type
_entity_poly.pdbx_seq_one_letter_code
_entity_poly.pdbx_strand_id
1 'polypeptide(L)'
;MTETKKDLKFSKDGNTVYYKSYKQYFYEPNMSCPSCRDNPELILPNVAALVLLLSHFLILFFVTFKNNLGFPLFVAFRNNLEILL
;
A
#
# COMPACT_ATOMS: atom_id res chain seq x y z
N MET A 1 4.83 -17.31 -16.09
CA MET A 1 3.80 -16.89 -15.12
C MET A 1 2.76 -18.00 -15.04
N THR A 2 2.38 -18.42 -13.83
CA THR A 2 1.34 -19.45 -13.64
C THR A 2 0.22 -18.89 -12.79
N GLU A 3 -1.01 -19.02 -13.26
CA GLU A 3 -2.21 -18.63 -12.51
C GLU A 3 -3.00 -19.88 -12.12
N THR A 4 -3.45 -19.94 -10.87
CA THR A 4 -4.28 -21.05 -10.37
C THR A 4 -5.42 -20.51 -9.52
N LYS A 5 -6.64 -20.95 -9.83
CA LYS A 5 -7.84 -20.63 -9.04
C LYS A 5 -8.00 -21.72 -7.99
N LYS A 6 -8.09 -21.33 -6.71
CA LYS A 6 -8.33 -22.24 -5.58
C LYS A 6 -9.53 -21.78 -4.77
N ASP A 7 -10.02 -22.66 -3.90
CA ASP A 7 -11.15 -22.40 -2.99
C ASP A 7 -12.42 -21.94 -3.71
N LEU A 8 -12.84 -22.69 -4.73
CA LEU A 8 -14.07 -22.42 -5.48
C LEU A 8 -15.28 -22.55 -4.54
N LYS A 9 -16.06 -21.48 -4.42
CA LYS A 9 -17.32 -21.45 -3.67
C LYS A 9 -18.43 -20.95 -4.57
N PHE A 10 -19.46 -21.78 -4.72
CA PHE A 10 -20.66 -21.44 -5.46
C PHE A 10 -21.69 -20.84 -4.48
N SER A 11 -22.38 -19.79 -4.90
CA SER A 11 -23.44 -19.11 -4.15
C SER A 11 -24.62 -18.82 -5.07
N LYS A 12 -25.80 -18.60 -4.48
CA LYS A 12 -27.07 -18.33 -5.18
C LYS A 12 -27.38 -19.40 -6.24
N ASP A 13 -27.51 -20.64 -5.80
CA ASP A 13 -27.85 -21.80 -6.64
C ASP A 13 -26.92 -22.01 -7.85
N GLY A 14 -25.65 -21.58 -7.72
CA GLY A 14 -24.64 -21.72 -8.77
C GLY A 14 -24.48 -20.51 -9.68
N ASN A 15 -25.28 -19.45 -9.50
CA ASN A 15 -25.21 -18.25 -10.33
C ASN A 15 -24.03 -17.33 -9.99
N THR A 16 -23.34 -17.54 -8.86
CA THR A 16 -22.16 -16.77 -8.47
C THR A 16 -21.03 -17.68 -8.00
N VAL A 17 -19.82 -17.45 -8.52
CA VAL A 17 -18.60 -18.18 -8.15
C VAL A 17 -17.59 -17.24 -7.52
N TYR A 18 -17.18 -17.56 -6.30
CA TYR A 18 -16.06 -16.94 -5.61
C TYR A 18 -14.86 -17.87 -5.65
N TYR A 19 -13.67 -17.33 -5.92
CA TYR A 19 -12.43 -18.08 -5.88
C TYR A 19 -11.28 -17.16 -5.50
N LYS A 20 -10.21 -17.73 -4.95
CA LYS A 20 -8.95 -17.02 -4.77
C LYS A 20 -8.06 -17.27 -5.99
N SER A 21 -7.57 -16.19 -6.58
CA SER A 21 -6.63 -16.27 -7.70
C SER A 21 -5.20 -16.19 -7.18
N TYR A 22 -4.45 -17.28 -7.30
CA TYR A 22 -3.05 -17.34 -6.96
C TYR A 22 -2.21 -17.14 -8.22
N LYS A 23 -1.32 -16.14 -8.19
CA LYS A 23 -0.41 -15.84 -9.29
C LYS A 23 1.02 -16.08 -8.82
N GLN A 24 1.75 -16.90 -9.57
CA GLN A 24 3.18 -17.12 -9.36
C GLN A 24 3.96 -16.55 -10.53
N TYR A 25 4.93 -15.70 -10.19
CA TYR A 25 5.85 -15.10 -11.13
C TYR A 25 7.16 -15.88 -11.11
N PHE A 26 7.70 -16.10 -12.31
CA PHE A 26 8.99 -16.73 -12.52
C PHE A 26 9.82 -15.75 -13.33
N TYR A 27 11.09 -15.62 -12.98
CA TYR A 27 12.01 -14.80 -13.74
C TYR A 27 12.45 -15.51 -15.00
N GLU A 28 12.44 -14.76 -16.10
CA GLU A 28 12.82 -15.23 -17.42
C GLU A 28 13.99 -14.38 -17.92
N PRO A 29 15.24 -14.87 -17.84
CA PRO A 29 16.42 -14.08 -18.16
C PRO A 29 16.44 -13.64 -19.63
N ASN A 30 15.83 -14.41 -20.54
CA ASN A 30 15.82 -14.12 -21.98
C ASN A 30 14.88 -12.97 -22.36
N MET A 31 13.86 -12.71 -21.54
CA MET A 31 12.95 -11.58 -21.70
C MET A 31 13.32 -10.39 -20.80
N SER A 32 14.28 -10.59 -19.91
CA SER A 32 14.73 -9.59 -18.96
C SER A 32 15.89 -8.79 -19.52
N CYS A 33 16.12 -7.59 -18.99
CA CYS A 33 17.26 -6.79 -19.40
C CYS A 33 18.59 -7.49 -19.01
N PRO A 34 19.70 -7.29 -19.76
CA PRO A 34 20.96 -7.99 -19.50
C PRO A 34 21.54 -7.78 -18.09
N SER A 35 21.20 -6.65 -17.46
CA SER A 35 21.62 -6.28 -16.11
C SER A 35 20.57 -6.58 -15.03
N CYS A 36 19.37 -6.98 -15.44
CA CYS A 36 18.30 -7.35 -14.53
C CYS A 36 18.65 -8.69 -13.88
N ARG A 37 18.30 -8.87 -12.61
CA ARG A 37 18.50 -10.11 -11.87
C ARG A 37 17.25 -10.40 -11.06
N ASP A 38 17.10 -11.66 -10.66
CA ASP A 38 15.99 -12.16 -9.83
C ASP A 38 15.86 -11.45 -8.47
N ASN A 39 16.96 -10.86 -7.96
CA ASN A 39 16.98 -10.09 -6.74
C ASN A 39 18.09 -9.02 -6.82
N PRO A 40 17.85 -7.90 -7.49
CA PRO A 40 18.85 -6.84 -7.61
C PRO A 40 18.95 -6.09 -6.28
N GLU A 41 20.16 -5.64 -5.94
CA GLU A 41 20.34 -4.65 -4.88
C GLU A 41 19.72 -3.33 -5.34
N LEU A 42 18.56 -3.00 -4.77
CA LEU A 42 17.83 -1.77 -5.07
C LEU A 42 17.91 -0.85 -3.86
N ILE A 43 18.30 0.40 -4.10
CA ILE A 43 18.14 1.47 -3.11
C ILE A 43 16.68 1.90 -3.18
N LEU A 44 15.84 1.29 -2.34
CA LEU A 44 14.43 1.62 -2.22
C LEU A 44 14.18 2.46 -0.97
N PRO A 45 13.26 3.43 -1.02
CA PRO A 45 12.81 4.10 0.18
C PRO A 45 12.22 3.08 1.16
N ASN A 46 12.50 3.26 2.45
CA ASN A 46 12.02 2.36 3.49
C ASN A 46 10.50 2.45 3.61
N VAL A 47 9.80 1.52 2.95
CA VAL A 47 8.34 1.47 2.91
C VAL A 47 7.76 1.28 4.31
N ALA A 48 8.41 0.52 5.18
CA ALA A 48 7.96 0.35 6.57
C ALA A 48 8.03 1.66 7.35
N ALA A 49 9.09 2.45 7.18
CA ALA A 49 9.20 3.78 7.78
C ALA A 49 8.15 4.76 7.23
N LEU A 50 7.90 4.74 5.91
CA LEU A 50 6.86 5.55 5.27
C LEU A 50 5.46 5.23 5.82
N VAL A 51 5.12 3.95 5.96
CA VAL A 51 3.84 3.51 6.54
C VAL A 51 3.73 3.96 8.00
N LEU A 52 4.80 3.84 8.78
CA LEU A 52 4.82 4.27 10.19
C LEU A 52 4.55 5.78 10.31
N LEU A 53 5.21 6.60 9.49
CA LEU A 53 5.03 8.06 9.48
C LEU A 53 3.59 8.43 9.11
N LEU A 54 3.05 7.82 8.05
CA LEU A 54 1.66 8.06 7.62
C LEU A 54 0.64 7.62 8.68
N SER A 55 0.89 6.49 9.36
CA SER A 55 0.01 6.02 10.44
C SER A 55 0.01 6.95 11.65
N HIS A 56 1.17 7.51 12.03
CA HIS A 56 1.26 8.46 13.13
C HIS A 56 0.49 9.74 12.82
N PHE A 57 0.61 10.27 11.61
CA PHE A 57 -0.13 11.46 11.18
C PHE A 57 -1.64 11.23 11.22
N LEU A 58 -2.10 10.05 10.78
CA LEU A 58 -3.50 9.65 10.87
C LEU A 58 -4.01 9.54 12.31
N ILE A 59 -3.22 8.97 13.22
CA ILE A 59 -3.57 8.88 14.65
C ILE A 59 -3.66 10.27 15.26
N LEU A 60 -2.70 11.15 15.00
CA LEU A 60 -2.71 12.56 15.44
C LEU A 60 -3.97 13.29 14.92
N PHE A 61 -4.32 13.09 13.66
CA PHE A 61 -5.54 13.66 13.06
C PHE A 61 -6.81 13.15 13.77
N PHE A 62 -6.91 11.84 14.00
CA PHE A 62 -8.07 11.27 14.70
C PHE A 62 -8.15 11.71 16.17
N VAL A 63 -7.03 11.80 16.88
CA VAL A 63 -6.99 12.25 18.29
C VAL A 63 -7.38 13.73 18.40
N THR A 64 -6.85 14.59 17.54
CA THR A 64 -7.19 16.02 17.52
C THR A 64 -8.65 16.28 17.13
N PHE A 65 -9.18 15.53 16.17
CA PHE A 65 -10.59 15.61 15.78
C PHE A 65 -11.53 15.07 16.86
N LYS A 66 -11.21 13.92 17.47
CA LYS A 66 -12.01 13.31 18.55
C LYS A 66 -12.07 14.17 19.81
N ASN A 67 -11.01 14.92 20.11
CA ASN A 67 -10.95 15.79 21.28
C ASN A 67 -11.48 17.21 21.01
N ASN A 68 -12.10 17.49 19.85
CA ASN A 68 -12.71 18.78 19.50
C ASN A 68 -11.76 20.00 19.67
N LEU A 69 -10.44 19.77 19.63
CA LEU A 69 -9.39 20.80 19.63
C LEU A 69 -9.10 21.31 18.20
N GLY A 70 -9.99 21.02 17.25
CA GLY A 70 -9.73 20.94 15.82
C GLY A 70 -9.61 22.25 15.05
N PHE A 71 -9.72 23.43 15.66
CA PHE A 71 -9.69 24.69 14.91
C PHE A 71 -8.32 25.41 14.91
N PRO A 72 -7.60 25.59 16.04
CA PRO A 72 -6.34 26.34 16.01
C PRO A 72 -5.13 25.52 15.51
N LEU A 73 -5.11 24.19 15.69
CA LEU A 73 -3.93 23.38 15.32
C LEU A 73 -3.83 23.11 13.81
N PHE A 74 -4.97 23.00 13.12
CA PHE A 74 -5.02 22.79 11.67
C PHE A 74 -4.52 24.02 10.89
N VAL A 75 -4.82 25.23 11.39
CA VAL A 75 -4.33 26.50 10.84
C VAL A 75 -2.82 26.65 11.05
N ALA A 76 -2.30 26.27 12.22
CA ALA A 76 -0.86 26.31 12.50
C ALA A 76 -0.03 25.35 11.64
N PHE A 77 -0.58 24.17 11.31
CA PHE A 77 0.09 23.21 10.42
C PHE A 77 0.06 23.67 8.95
N ARG A 78 -1.04 24.29 8.49
CA ARG A 78 -1.14 24.85 7.13
C ARG A 78 -0.15 26.01 6.92
N ASN A 79 -0.03 26.90 7.90
CA ASN A 79 0.87 28.06 7.82
C ASN A 79 2.36 27.67 7.87
N ASN A 80 2.74 26.60 8.58
CA ASN A 80 4.12 26.11 8.57
C ASN A 80 4.50 25.40 7.27
N LEU A 81 3.53 24.82 6.55
CA LEU A 81 3.77 24.19 5.26
C LEU A 81 3.94 25.22 4.13
N GLU A 82 3.31 26.39 4.22
CA GLU A 82 3.51 27.50 3.27
C GLU A 82 4.84 28.24 3.45
N ILE A 83 5.53 28.12 4.60
CA ILE A 83 6.83 28.77 4.85
C ILE A 83 8.01 27.92 4.31
N LEU A 84 7.75 26.66 3.93
CA LEU A 84 8.77 25.72 3.45
C LEU A 84 8.76 25.47 1.94
N LEU A 85 7.96 26.23 1.17
CA LEU A 85 7.86 26.19 -0.29
C LEU A 85 8.36 27.49 -0.93
#